data_AF-A0A087SW33-F1
#
_entry.id   AF-A0A087SW33-F1
#
_cell.length_a   1.000
_cell.length_b   1.000
_cell.length_c   1.000
_cell.angle_alpha   90.00
_cell.angle_beta   90.00
_cell.angle_gamma   90.00
#
_symmetry.space_group_name_H-M   'P 1'
#
loop_
_entity.id
_entity.type
_entity.pdbx_description
1 polymer ?
#
loop_
_entity_poly.entity_id
_entity_poly.type
_entity_poly.pdbx_seq_one_letter_code
_entity_poly.pdbx_strand_id
1 'polypeptide(L)'
;MDSFPVNFTDIYCTSAFALQASVRSGNAKKVKILEYVSYHMHHPQPVETLAEIQWDERCSCEQLTKGENTVIIIGSPITSWISENTVHFIHLTSQVQVISSSAGLAQPEELKQARKSCERNP
;
A
#
# COMPACT_ATOMS: atom_id res chain seq x y z
N MET A 1 2.19 -11.65 -12.31
CA MET A 1 1.86 -10.45 -13.10
C MET A 1 1.16 -9.48 -12.19
N ASP A 2 1.59 -8.23 -12.21
CA ASP A 2 0.96 -7.17 -11.43
C ASP A 2 -0.40 -6.87 -12.06
N SER A 3 -1.40 -6.59 -11.24
CA SER A 3 -2.75 -6.32 -11.71
C SER A 3 -3.20 -4.99 -11.13
N PHE A 4 -2.66 -3.91 -11.69
CA PHE A 4 -3.07 -2.56 -11.37
C PHE A 4 -4.45 -2.26 -11.98
N PRO A 5 -5.34 -1.57 -11.24
CA PRO A 5 -6.62 -1.14 -11.80
C PRO A 5 -6.40 -0.10 -12.91
N VAL A 6 -7.31 -0.02 -13.89
CA VAL A 6 -7.18 0.89 -15.04
C VAL A 6 -7.07 2.37 -14.60
N ASN A 7 -7.75 2.72 -13.50
CA ASN A 7 -7.74 4.06 -12.90
C ASN A 7 -6.70 4.21 -11.77
N PHE A 8 -5.65 3.39 -11.77
CA PHE A 8 -4.64 3.37 -10.70
C PHE A 8 -4.01 4.74 -10.45
N THR A 9 -3.63 5.47 -11.51
CA THR A 9 -3.02 6.80 -11.37
C THR A 9 -3.94 7.76 -10.61
N ASP A 10 -5.23 7.79 -10.94
CA ASP A 10 -6.20 8.67 -10.27
C ASP A 10 -6.37 8.30 -8.79
N ILE A 11 -6.47 7.01 -8.49
CA ILE A 11 -6.54 6.50 -7.11
C ILE A 11 -5.29 6.90 -6.33
N TYR A 12 -4.12 6.73 -6.94
CA TYR A 12 -2.84 7.02 -6.31
C TYR A 12 -2.63 8.52 -6.09
N CYS A 13 -2.98 9.38 -7.07
CA CYS A 13 -2.89 10.83 -6.92
C CYS A 13 -3.88 11.42 -5.91
N THR A 14 -4.97 10.72 -5.60
CA THR A 14 -5.98 11.15 -4.61
C THR A 14 -5.84 10.43 -3.27
N SER A 15 -4.79 9.62 -3.10
CA SER A 15 -4.54 8.88 -1.88
C SER A 15 -3.88 9.75 -0.81
N ALA A 16 -4.28 9.55 0.44
CA ALA A 16 -3.60 10.14 1.59
C ALA A 16 -2.34 9.34 1.98
N PHE A 17 -2.27 8.07 1.63
CA PHE A 17 -1.08 7.25 1.81
C PHE A 17 -0.96 6.17 0.73
N ALA A 18 0.29 5.82 0.41
CA ALA A 18 0.62 4.64 -0.35
C ALA A 18 1.85 3.96 0.28
N LEU A 19 1.76 2.64 0.50
CA LEU A 19 2.76 1.82 1.18
C LEU A 19 3.13 0.63 0.31
N GLN A 20 4.41 0.31 0.21
CA GLN A 20 4.87 -0.96 -0.32
C GLN A 20 5.16 -1.90 0.86
N ALA A 21 4.50 -3.06 0.89
CA ALA A 21 4.56 -3.98 2.01
C ALA A 21 4.74 -5.44 1.55
N SER A 22 5.36 -6.26 2.40
CA SER A 22 5.47 -7.69 2.23
C SER A 22 4.49 -8.40 3.15
N VAL A 23 3.74 -9.35 2.58
CA VAL A 23 2.90 -10.29 3.31
C VAL A 23 3.71 -11.55 3.58
N ARG A 24 3.64 -12.06 4.82
CA ARG A 24 4.28 -13.33 5.20
C ARG A 24 3.25 -14.46 5.16
N SER A 25 3.70 -15.66 4.77
CA SER A 25 2.82 -16.83 4.70
C SER A 25 2.20 -17.12 6.07
N GLY A 26 0.90 -17.41 6.11
CA GLY A 26 0.18 -17.78 7.32
C GLY A 26 -0.17 -16.63 8.28
N ASN A 27 0.11 -15.36 7.94
CA ASN A 27 -0.25 -14.22 8.79
C ASN A 27 -0.85 -13.04 8.00
N ALA A 28 -2.13 -13.15 7.64
CA ALA A 28 -2.90 -12.08 6.99
C ALA A 28 -3.22 -10.88 7.90
N LYS A 29 -2.88 -10.96 9.19
CA LYS A 29 -3.12 -9.89 10.18
C LYS A 29 -1.93 -8.95 10.34
N LYS A 30 -0.79 -9.25 9.72
CA LYS A 30 0.41 -8.41 9.80
C LYS A 30 1.10 -8.33 8.46
N VAL A 31 1.64 -7.15 8.16
CA VAL A 31 2.49 -6.92 6.98
C VAL A 31 3.80 -6.26 7.42
N LYS A 32 4.89 -6.49 6.69
CA LYS A 32 6.12 -5.70 6.84
C LYS A 32 6.08 -4.57 5.82
N ILE A 33 5.96 -3.33 6.27
CA ILE A 33 6.10 -2.16 5.41
C ILE A 33 7.57 -2.04 5.04
N LEU A 34 7.84 -2.03 3.74
CA LEU A 34 9.17 -1.91 3.16
C LEU A 34 9.48 -0.44 2.91
N GLU A 35 8.57 0.26 2.24
CA GLU A 35 8.73 1.65 1.84
C GLU A 35 7.41 2.44 1.95
N TYR A 36 7.53 3.73 2.28
CA TYR A 36 6.50 4.72 2.02
C TYR A 36 6.66 5.23 0.58
N VAL A 37 5.59 5.12 -0.20
CA VAL A 37 5.61 5.37 -1.64
C VAL A 37 4.55 6.36 -2.08
N SER A 38 4.03 7.20 -1.18
CA SER A 38 3.07 8.25 -1.53
C SER A 38 3.66 9.31 -2.47
N TYR A 39 2.86 9.85 -3.39
CA TYR A 39 3.33 10.81 -4.39
C TYR A 39 3.72 12.18 -3.79
N HIS A 40 3.09 12.58 -2.69
CA HIS A 40 3.37 13.84 -2.00
C HIS A 40 4.70 13.81 -1.22
N MET A 41 5.37 12.65 -1.12
CA MET A 41 6.71 12.55 -0.55
C MET A 41 7.76 12.89 -1.60
N HIS A 42 8.81 13.66 -1.23
CA HIS A 42 9.89 14.02 -2.15
C HIS A 42 10.57 12.84 -2.84
N HIS A 43 10.68 11.70 -2.15
CA HIS A 43 11.19 10.42 -2.65
C HIS A 43 10.59 9.28 -1.82
N PRO A 44 10.58 8.04 -2.34
CA PRO A 44 10.17 6.89 -1.54
C PRO A 44 11.09 6.73 -0.32
N GLN A 45 10.51 6.45 0.84
CA GLN A 45 11.25 6.36 2.09
C GLN A 45 11.27 4.90 2.59
N PRO A 46 12.43 4.27 2.75
CA PRO A 46 12.55 2.96 3.40
C PRO A 46 12.20 3.03 4.89
N VAL A 47 11.48 2.02 5.41
CA VAL A 47 10.99 2.01 6.80
C VAL A 47 11.20 0.68 7.51
N GLU A 48 11.04 -0.44 6.80
CA GLU A 48 11.21 -1.80 7.35
C GLU A 48 10.51 -2.06 8.70
N THR A 49 9.24 -1.66 8.84
CA THR A 49 8.47 -1.81 10.08
C THR A 49 7.33 -2.83 9.95
N LEU A 50 6.84 -3.38 11.07
CA LEU A 50 5.66 -4.24 11.08
C LEU A 50 4.40 -3.42 11.33
N ALA A 51 3.38 -3.65 10.52
CA ALA A 51 2.05 -3.09 10.72
C ALA A 51 1.02 -4.19 10.96
N GLU A 52 0.09 -3.94 11.87
CA GLU A 52 -1.07 -4.78 12.09
C GLU A 52 -2.20 -4.36 11.15
N ILE A 53 -2.89 -5.36 10.59
CA ILE A 53 -4.03 -5.19 9.72
C ILE A 53 -5.30 -5.40 10.54
N GLN A 54 -6.13 -4.36 10.60
CA GLN A 54 -7.49 -4.46 11.09
C GLN A 54 -8.45 -4.46 9.90
N TRP A 55 -9.34 -5.46 9.86
CA TRP A 55 -10.33 -5.60 8.81
C TRP A 55 -11.65 -5.02 9.31
N ASP A 56 -12.29 -4.20 8.48
CA ASP A 56 -13.72 -3.93 8.67
C ASP A 56 -14.51 -5.24 8.41
N GLU A 57 -15.62 -5.45 9.11
CA GLU A 57 -16.32 -6.76 9.14
C GLU A 57 -16.77 -7.25 7.76
N ARG A 58 -16.93 -6.33 6.81
CA ARG A 58 -17.38 -6.60 5.43
C ARG A 58 -16.25 -6.65 4.41
N CYS A 59 -15.01 -6.45 4.83
CA CYS A 59 -13.86 -6.40 3.94
C CYS A 59 -13.13 -7.76 3.88
N SER A 60 -12.81 -8.19 2.66
CA SER A 60 -11.90 -9.30 2.40
C SER A 60 -10.92 -8.88 1.32
N CYS A 61 -9.65 -9.24 1.47
CA CYS A 61 -8.61 -8.94 0.49
C CYS A 61 -7.74 -10.18 0.35
N GLU A 62 -7.89 -10.83 -0.80
CA GLU A 62 -7.20 -12.08 -1.12
C GLU A 62 -5.69 -11.88 -1.24
N GLN A 63 -5.25 -10.67 -1.60
CA GLN A 63 -3.83 -10.33 -1.75
C GLN A 63 -3.08 -10.46 -0.42
N LEU A 64 -3.76 -10.32 0.73
CA LEU A 64 -3.18 -10.51 2.06
C LEU A 64 -3.28 -11.96 2.57
N THR A 65 -4.04 -12.82 1.89
CA THR A 65 -4.29 -14.21 2.34
C THR A 65 -3.70 -15.27 1.41
N LYS A 66 -3.33 -14.91 0.17
CA LYS A 66 -2.82 -15.83 -0.88
C LYS A 66 -1.35 -16.25 -0.74
N GLY A 67 -0.75 -16.09 0.45
CA GLY A 67 0.63 -16.51 0.74
C GLY A 67 1.63 -15.35 0.71
N GLU A 68 2.91 -15.67 0.52
CA GLU A 68 3.98 -14.67 0.47
C GLU A 68 3.95 -13.89 -0.84
N ASN A 69 3.79 -12.58 -0.72
CA ASN A 69 3.87 -11.66 -1.85
C ASN A 69 4.29 -10.26 -1.38
N THR A 70 4.55 -9.39 -2.35
CA THR A 70 4.62 -7.95 -2.13
C THR A 70 3.29 -7.35 -2.56
N VAL A 71 2.84 -6.34 -1.82
CA VAL A 71 1.61 -5.61 -2.10
C VAL A 71 1.87 -4.11 -2.03
N ILE A 72 1.07 -3.36 -2.76
CA ILE A 72 0.93 -1.91 -2.60
C ILE A 72 -0.41 -1.66 -1.93
N ILE A 73 -0.38 -0.95 -0.80
CA ILE A 73 -1.56 -0.59 -0.02
C ILE A 73 -1.77 0.92 -0.17
N ILE A 74 -2.92 1.32 -0.69
CA ILE A 74 -3.25 2.72 -1.01
C ILE A 74 -4.59 3.06 -0.37
N GLY A 75 -4.68 4.21 0.31
CA GLY A 75 -5.94 4.67 0.90
C GLY A 75 -6.09 6.17 0.88
N SER A 76 -7.34 6.63 0.71
CA SER A 76 -7.72 8.04 0.72
C SER A 76 -7.95 8.62 2.13
N PRO A 77 -8.54 7.91 3.11
CA PRO A 77 -8.61 8.44 4.47
C PRO A 77 -7.27 8.22 5.17
N ILE A 78 -6.60 9.29 5.58
CA ILE A 78 -5.36 9.17 6.37
C ILE A 78 -5.58 8.38 7.66
N THR A 79 -6.80 8.41 8.21
CA THR A 79 -7.19 7.65 9.42
C THR A 79 -7.16 6.14 9.23
N SER A 80 -7.13 5.63 7.98
CA SER A 80 -6.89 4.21 7.71
C SER A 80 -5.43 3.80 7.89
N TRP A 81 -4.52 4.75 8.10
CA TRP A 81 -3.12 4.52 8.38
C TRP A 81 -2.71 5.29 9.63
N ILE A 82 -2.36 4.56 10.69
CA ILE A 82 -1.90 5.15 11.95
C ILE A 82 -0.47 4.69 12.18
N SER A 83 0.42 5.65 12.37
CA SER A 83 1.83 5.44 12.72
C SER A 83 2.11 6.20 14.01
N GLU A 84 1.71 5.61 15.15
CA GLU A 84 1.94 6.20 16.47
C GLU A 84 3.04 5.44 17.21
N ASN A 85 4.12 6.15 17.55
CA ASN A 85 5.31 5.59 18.20
C ASN A 85 5.92 4.42 17.40
N THR A 86 5.98 3.23 18.00
CA THR A 86 6.50 1.99 17.41
C THR A 86 5.40 1.12 16.81
N VAL A 87 4.14 1.56 16.86
CA VAL A 87 3.00 0.76 16.44
C VAL A 87 2.40 1.34 15.17
N HIS A 88 2.31 0.47 14.17
CA HIS A 88 1.75 0.79 12.88
C HIS A 88 0.48 -0.02 12.67
N PHE A 89 -0.61 0.66 12.30
CA PHE A 89 -1.90 0.03 12.04
C PHE A 89 -2.43 0.46 10.68
N ILE A 90 -2.90 -0.52 9.92
CA ILE A 90 -3.61 -0.31 8.68
C ILE A 90 -5.04 -0.82 8.88
N HIS A 91 -6.00 0.10 8.86
CA HIS A 91 -7.41 -0.23 8.90
C HIS A 91 -7.94 -0.37 7.47
N LEU A 92 -8.18 -1.61 7.07
CA LEU A 92 -8.71 -1.96 5.75
C LEU A 92 -10.22 -1.73 5.71
N THR A 93 -10.58 -0.66 5.03
CA THR A 93 -11.95 -0.29 4.69
C THR A 93 -12.17 -0.44 3.18
N SER A 94 -13.38 -0.19 2.70
CA SER A 94 -13.69 -0.12 1.26
C SER A 94 -12.96 0.99 0.51
N GLN A 95 -12.33 1.93 1.23
CA GLN A 95 -11.53 3.02 0.67
C GLN A 95 -10.04 2.71 0.62
N VAL A 96 -9.61 1.52 1.06
CA VAL A 96 -8.24 1.04 0.95
C VAL A 96 -8.17 -0.02 -0.14
N GLN A 97 -7.24 0.17 -1.07
CA GLN A 97 -6.92 -0.81 -2.11
C GLN A 97 -5.62 -1.52 -1.80
N VAL A 98 -5.60 -2.82 -2.02
CA VAL A 98 -4.41 -3.67 -1.88
C VAL A 98 -4.15 -4.35 -3.20
N ILE A 99 -3.01 -4.03 -3.81
CA ILE A 99 -2.64 -4.45 -5.16
C ILE A 99 -1.44 -5.38 -5.05
N SER A 100 -1.52 -6.57 -5.64
CA SER A 100 -0.37 -7.46 -5.70
C SER A 100 0.73 -6.88 -6.59
N SER A 101 1.95 -6.90 -6.08
CA SER A 101 3.17 -6.52 -6.78
C SER A 101 4.13 -7.71 -6.82
N SER A 102 4.65 -7.99 -7.99
CA SER A 102 5.76 -8.92 -8.24
C SER A 102 7.11 -8.22 -8.07
N ALA A 103 7.11 -6.90 -8.05
CA ALA A 103 8.29 -6.12 -7.75
C ALA A 103 8.53 -6.18 -6.23
N GLY A 104 9.61 -6.86 -5.82
CA GLY A 104 10.00 -7.05 -4.43
C GLY A 104 10.38 -5.72 -3.75
N LEU A 105 11.67 -5.37 -3.76
CA LEU A 105 12.14 -4.03 -3.35
C LEU A 105 12.21 -3.04 -4.52
N ALA A 106 12.16 -3.53 -5.76
CA ALA A 106 12.01 -2.64 -6.91
C ALA A 106 10.58 -2.08 -6.92
N GLN A 107 10.42 -0.80 -7.25
CA GLN A 107 9.09 -0.25 -7.49
C GLN A 107 8.57 -0.69 -8.86
N PRO A 108 7.29 -1.10 -8.96
CA PRO A 108 6.63 -1.35 -10.24
C PRO A 108 6.68 -0.13 -11.16
N GLU A 109 6.79 -0.33 -12.47
CA GLU A 109 6.85 0.77 -13.43
C GLU A 109 5.56 1.61 -13.42
N GLU A 110 4.40 0.97 -13.21
CA GLU A 110 3.10 1.63 -13.06
C GLU A 110 3.11 2.63 -11.90
N LEU A 111 3.70 2.27 -10.76
CA LEU A 111 3.84 3.17 -9.60
C LEU A 111 4.75 4.36 -9.92
N LYS A 112 5.88 4.11 -10.59
CA LYS A 112 6.80 5.18 -11.01
C LYS A 112 6.16 6.14 -12.00
N GLN A 113 5.36 5.63 -12.94
CA GLN A 113 4.63 6.43 -13.93
C GLN A 113 3.52 7.24 -13.27
N ALA A 114 2.71 6.62 -12.40
CA ALA A 114 1.65 7.31 -11.67
C ALA A 114 2.22 8.47 -10.85
N ARG A 115 3.31 8.24 -10.10
CA ARG A 115 4.02 9.28 -9.35
C ARG A 115 4.45 10.47 -10.20
N LYS A 116 5.14 10.23 -11.32
CA LYS A 116 5.53 11.30 -12.25
C LYS A 116 4.31 12.08 -12.78
N SER A 117 3.17 11.42 -12.95
CA SER A 117 1.94 12.07 -13.40
C SER A 117 1.34 12.96 -12.31
N CYS A 118 1.27 12.49 -11.06
CA CYS A 118 0.73 13.27 -9.94
C CYS A 118 1.61 14.49 -9.64
N GLU A 119 2.94 14.34 -9.68
CA GLU A 119 3.88 15.46 -9.46
C GLU A 119 3.75 16.57 -10.52
N ARG A 120 3.27 16.25 -11.73
CA ARG A 120 3.06 17.22 -12.82
C ARG A 120 1.69 17.91 -12.76
N ASN A 121 0.71 17.30 -12.12
CA ASN A 121 -0.66 17.78 -11.99
C ASN A 121 -1.10 17.71 -10.51
N PRO A 122 -0.54 18.58 -9.64
CA PRO A 122 -0.83 18.56 -8.21
C PRO A 122 -2.27 18.94 -7.86
#